data_AF-A0A3M3AM53-F1
#
_entry.id   AF-A0A3M3AM53-F1
#
_cell.length_a   1.000
_cell.length_b   1.000
_cell.length_c   1.000
_cell.angle_alpha   90.00
_cell.angle_beta   90.00
_cell.angle_gamma   90.00
#
_symmetry.space_group_name_H-M   'P 1'
#
loop_
_entity.id
_entity.type
_entity.pdbx_description
1 polymer ?
#
loop_
_entity_poly.entity_id
_entity_poly.type
_entity_poly.pdbx_seq_one_letter_code
_entity_poly.pdbx_strand_id
1 'polypeptide(L)'
;HEHAQLALVQRCSALPAGAPLFNTLLNYRHSAVSQVDDPASSAAWQGIAVIHAEERSNYPLTLSVDDLGEAFGFTAQTSAGIEPQRISAYLQRAMESVIDA
;
A
#
# COMPACT_ATOMS: atom_id res chain seq x y z
N HIS A 1 -7.55 -1.29 -21.19
CA HIS A 1 -7.41 0.13 -20.79
C HIS A 1 -6.66 0.24 -19.46
N GLU A 2 -5.47 -0.35 -19.35
CA GLU A 2 -4.68 -0.34 -18.09
C GLU A 2 -3.61 0.75 -18.10
N HIS A 3 -3.38 1.38 -19.25
CA HIS A 3 -2.38 2.43 -19.44
C HIS A 3 -3.01 3.82 -19.67
N ALA A 4 -4.29 4.00 -19.33
CA ALA A 4 -4.91 5.32 -19.38
C ALA A 4 -4.36 6.19 -18.26
N GLN A 5 -3.84 7.37 -18.60
CA GLN A 5 -3.35 8.31 -17.60
C GLN A 5 -4.50 8.75 -16.68
N LEU A 6 -4.27 8.75 -15.37
CA LEU A 6 -5.27 9.15 -14.38
C LEU A 6 -5.84 10.54 -14.68
N ALA A 7 -5.01 11.48 -15.13
CA ALA A 7 -5.43 12.83 -15.51
C ALA A 7 -6.43 12.83 -16.69
N LEU A 8 -6.30 11.90 -17.63
CA LEU A 8 -7.25 11.73 -18.73
C LEU A 8 -8.58 11.19 -18.20
N VAL A 9 -8.53 10.16 -17.35
CA VAL A 9 -9.73 9.59 -16.70
C VAL A 9 -10.46 10.64 -15.87
N GLN A 10 -9.71 11.48 -15.12
CA GLN A 10 -10.28 12.58 -14.33
C GLN A 10 -11.05 13.56 -15.22
N ARG A 11 -10.46 13.99 -16.35
CA ARG A 11 -11.11 14.91 -17.29
C ARG A 11 -12.38 14.35 -17.91
N CYS A 12 -12.44 13.04 -18.12
CA CYS A 12 -13.59 12.37 -18.73
C CYS A 12 -14.62 11.87 -17.70
N SER A 13 -14.42 12.08 -16.40
CA SER A 13 -15.23 11.48 -15.33
C SER A 13 -16.56 12.18 -15.04
N ALA A 14 -16.82 13.35 -15.64
CA ALA A 14 -17.94 14.24 -15.33
C ALA A 14 -18.00 14.72 -13.85
N LEU A 15 -16.97 14.47 -13.04
CA LEU A 15 -16.88 14.99 -11.69
C LEU A 15 -16.59 16.50 -11.68
N PRO A 16 -16.99 17.22 -10.61
CA PRO A 16 -16.60 18.61 -10.42
C PRO A 16 -15.08 18.80 -10.43
N ALA A 17 -14.62 19.95 -10.93
CA ALA A 17 -13.20 20.28 -10.91
C ALA A 17 -12.64 20.22 -9.49
N GLY A 18 -11.55 19.47 -9.30
CA GLY A 18 -10.90 19.28 -8.00
C GLY A 18 -11.47 18.13 -7.15
N ALA A 19 -12.56 17.48 -7.58
CA ALA A 19 -13.05 16.27 -6.92
C ALA A 19 -12.14 15.07 -7.24
N PRO A 20 -11.71 14.29 -6.25
CA PRO A 20 -10.88 13.11 -6.50
C PRO A 20 -11.72 11.98 -7.10
N LEU A 21 -11.15 11.20 -8.04
CA LEU A 21 -11.79 9.98 -8.56
C LEU A 21 -11.87 8.89 -7.50
N PHE A 22 -10.87 8.84 -6.64
CA PHE A 22 -10.72 7.85 -5.60
C PHE A 22 -10.36 8.59 -4.32
N ASN A 23 -10.98 8.20 -3.21
CA ASN A 23 -10.64 8.68 -1.87
C ASN A 23 -9.79 7.68 -1.08
N THR A 24 -9.55 6.51 -1.67
CA THR A 24 -8.85 5.39 -1.05
C THR A 24 -7.87 4.78 -2.04
N LEU A 25 -6.69 4.41 -1.57
CA LEU A 25 -5.70 3.64 -2.32
C LEU A 25 -5.43 2.31 -1.62
N LEU A 26 -5.50 1.21 -2.34
CA LEU A 26 -5.00 -0.10 -1.91
C LEU A 26 -3.69 -0.38 -2.65
N ASN A 27 -2.61 -0.61 -1.92
CA ASN A 27 -1.30 -0.89 -2.46
C ASN A 27 -0.85 -2.30 -2.05
N TYR A 28 -0.77 -3.24 -2.99
CA TYR A 28 -0.21 -4.56 -2.71
C TYR A 28 1.24 -4.60 -3.18
N ARG A 29 2.15 -4.89 -2.26
CA ARG A 29 3.59 -4.95 -2.52
C ARG A 29 4.05 -6.36 -2.29
N HIS A 30 4.41 -7.02 -3.38
CA HIS A 30 5.13 -8.29 -3.30
C HIS A 30 6.59 -7.97 -2.99
N SER A 31 6.94 -8.12 -1.71
CA SER A 31 8.25 -7.82 -1.14
C SER A 31 8.94 -9.08 -0.65
N ALA A 32 8.41 -10.27 -0.95
CA ALA A 32 9.06 -11.54 -0.71
C ALA A 32 10.47 -11.44 -1.32
N VAL A 33 11.48 -11.44 -0.46
CA VAL A 33 12.87 -11.32 -0.88
C VAL A 33 13.11 -12.50 -1.80
N SER A 34 13.25 -12.22 -3.10
CA SER A 34 13.69 -13.25 -4.03
C SER A 34 15.02 -13.75 -3.48
N GLN A 35 15.18 -15.06 -3.29
CA GLN A 35 16.43 -15.71 -2.82
C GLN A 35 17.69 -15.38 -3.67
N VAL A 36 17.57 -14.50 -4.65
CA VAL A 36 18.67 -13.83 -5.34
C VAL A 36 19.13 -12.64 -4.48
N ASP A 37 19.60 -12.93 -3.26
CA ASP A 37 20.54 -12.03 -2.60
C ASP A 37 21.79 -12.03 -3.47
N ASP A 38 21.91 -11.06 -4.39
CA ASP A 38 23.19 -10.80 -5.05
C ASP A 38 24.17 -10.44 -3.93
N PRO A 39 25.23 -11.23 -3.68
CA PRO A 39 26.16 -10.96 -2.59
C PRO A 39 26.77 -9.56 -2.69
N ALA A 40 26.87 -8.99 -3.89
CA ALA A 40 27.34 -7.63 -4.11
C ALA A 40 26.34 -6.58 -3.57
N SER A 41 25.04 -6.81 -3.74
CA SER A 41 23.98 -5.95 -3.19
C SER A 41 23.92 -6.02 -1.66
N SER A 42 23.99 -7.23 -1.09
CA SER A 42 24.03 -7.44 0.37
C SER A 42 25.27 -6.79 1.00
N ALA A 43 26.43 -6.89 0.34
CA ALA A 43 27.67 -6.23 0.77
C ALA A 43 27.57 -4.68 0.73
N ALA A 44 26.88 -4.11 -0.26
CA ALA A 44 26.70 -2.66 -0.37
C ALA A 44 25.84 -2.07 0.77
N TRP A 45 24.96 -2.87 1.38
CA TRP A 45 24.10 -2.46 2.49
C TRP A 45 24.66 -2.85 3.87
N GLN A 46 25.83 -3.50 3.95
CA GLN A 46 26.44 -3.86 5.23
C GLN A 46 26.81 -2.61 6.05
N GLY A 47 26.30 -2.57 7.28
CA GLY A 47 26.45 -1.42 8.18
C GLY A 47 25.43 -0.30 7.96
N ILE A 48 24.53 -0.42 6.97
CA ILE A 48 23.44 0.51 6.73
C ILE A 48 22.15 -0.07 7.31
N ALA A 49 21.51 0.68 8.20
CA ALA A 49 20.22 0.31 8.78
C ALA A 49 19.17 1.35 8.38
N VAL A 50 17.97 0.88 8.00
CA VAL A 50 16.81 1.75 7.86
C VAL A 50 16.36 2.16 9.26
N ILE A 51 16.61 3.42 9.62
CA ILE A 51 16.19 3.98 10.91
C ILE A 51 14.72 4.41 10.85
N HIS A 52 14.30 4.94 9.71
CA HIS A 52 12.94 5.41 9.49
C HIS A 52 12.63 5.45 7.99
N ALA A 53 11.41 5.05 7.64
CA ALA A 53 10.84 5.24 6.31
C ALA A 53 9.40 5.73 6.50
N GLU A 54 9.05 6.80 5.78
CA GLU A 54 7.71 7.36 5.79
C GLU A 54 7.19 7.40 4.35
N GLU A 55 6.14 6.64 4.10
CA GLU A 55 5.36 6.79 2.89
C GLU A 55 4.30 7.87 3.11
N ARG A 56 4.10 8.74 2.11
CA ARG A 56 3.07 9.77 2.15
C ARG A 56 2.12 9.58 0.98
N SER A 57 0.83 9.59 1.29
CA SER A 57 -0.24 9.50 0.30
C SER A 57 -1.09 10.77 0.30
N ASN A 58 -1.60 11.15 -0.87
CA ASN A 58 -2.58 12.24 -1.02
C ASN A 58 -4.03 11.75 -0.88
N TYR A 59 -4.23 10.46 -0.58
CA TYR A 59 -5.55 9.88 -0.36
C TYR A 59 -5.92 9.92 1.12
N PRO A 60 -7.16 10.29 1.48
CA PRO A 60 -7.66 10.24 2.87
C PRO A 60 -7.50 8.88 3.55
N LEU A 61 -7.49 7.79 2.78
CA LEU A 61 -7.20 6.45 3.26
C LEU A 61 -6.24 5.75 2.29
N THR A 62 -5.16 5.18 2.80
CA THR A 62 -4.29 4.26 2.06
C THR A 62 -4.06 3.03 2.88
N LEU A 63 -4.20 1.87 2.26
CA LEU A 63 -3.95 0.57 2.87
C LEU A 63 -2.88 -0.13 2.04
N SER A 64 -1.74 -0.42 2.64
CA SER A 64 -0.65 -1.16 2.04
C SER A 64 -0.62 -2.57 2.61
N VAL A 65 -0.56 -3.57 1.73
CA VAL A 65 -0.36 -4.98 2.04
C VAL A 65 1.05 -5.34 1.59
N ASP A 66 1.90 -5.68 2.55
CA ASP A 66 3.24 -6.19 2.31
C ASP A 66 3.19 -7.71 2.33
N ASP A 67 3.30 -8.31 1.15
CA ASP A 67 3.46 -9.75 1.02
C ASP A 67 4.94 -10.10 1.16
N LEU A 68 5.28 -10.68 2.30
CA LEU A 68 6.64 -11.09 2.67
C LEU A 68 6.91 -12.56 2.28
N GLY A 69 6.00 -13.20 1.55
CA GLY A 69 6.08 -14.61 1.15
C GLY A 69 5.50 -15.57 2.20
N GLU A 70 5.96 -15.48 3.45
CA GLU A 70 5.47 -16.33 4.56
C GLU A 70 4.49 -15.62 5.50
N ALA A 71 4.40 -14.30 5.39
CA ALA A 71 3.56 -13.46 6.22
C ALA A 71 3.08 -12.23 5.44
N PHE A 72 2.03 -11.59 5.95
CA PHE A 72 1.55 -10.31 5.45
C PHE A 72 1.72 -9.21 6.50
N GLY A 73 2.25 -8.06 6.07
CA GLY A 73 2.22 -6.82 6.82
C GLY A 73 1.06 -5.93 6.36
N PHE A 74 0.38 -5.26 7.30
CA PHE A 74 -0.69 -4.33 6.99
C PHE A 74 -0.39 -2.94 7.55
N THR A 75 -0.27 -1.97 6.65
CA THR A 75 -0.05 -0.56 7.02
C THR A 75 -1.21 0.28 6.53
N ALA A 76 -1.83 1.04 7.45
CA ALA A 76 -2.85 2.02 7.09
C ALA A 76 -2.30 3.44 7.30
N GLN A 77 -2.48 4.30 6.30
CA GLN A 77 -2.32 5.75 6.42
C GLN A 77 -3.69 6.39 6.29
N THR A 78 -4.06 7.20 7.27
CA THR A 78 -5.41 7.75 7.35
C THR A 78 -5.37 9.23 7.64
N SER A 79 -6.35 9.96 7.11
CA SER A 79 -6.61 11.34 7.52
C SER A 79 -7.11 11.39 8.97
N ALA A 80 -6.99 12.55 9.60
CA ALA A 80 -7.49 12.78 10.94
C ALA A 80 -8.95 12.32 11.10
N GLY A 81 -9.26 11.66 12.22
CA GLY A 81 -10.59 11.12 12.54
C GLY A 81 -10.81 9.65 12.17
N ILE A 82 -9.87 9.02 11.46
CA ILE A 82 -9.90 7.58 11.17
C ILE A 82 -8.73 6.92 11.90
N GLU A 83 -9.00 5.91 12.73
CA GLU A 83 -7.96 5.17 13.47
C GLU A 83 -7.26 4.13 12.55
N PRO A 84 -5.97 4.31 12.21
CA PRO A 84 -5.29 3.42 11.27
C PRO A 84 -5.28 1.95 11.70
N GLN A 85 -5.01 1.70 12.97
CA GLN A 85 -4.90 0.35 13.54
C GLN A 85 -6.22 -0.42 13.40
N ARG A 86 -7.35 0.27 13.57
CA ARG A 86 -8.68 -0.32 13.40
C ARG A 86 -8.91 -0.73 11.95
N ILE A 87 -8.48 0.09 10.98
CA ILE A 87 -8.60 -0.25 9.56
C ILE A 87 -7.75 -1.48 9.23
N SER A 88 -6.50 -1.55 9.70
CA SER A 88 -5.66 -2.75 9.51
C SER A 88 -6.31 -4.00 10.11
N ALA A 89 -6.88 -3.89 11.33
CA ALA A 89 -7.57 -5.00 11.98
C ALA A 89 -8.82 -5.47 11.21
N TYR A 90 -9.59 -4.53 10.64
CA TYR A 90 -10.74 -4.88 9.80
C TYR A 90 -10.31 -5.61 8.52
N LEU A 91 -9.24 -5.17 7.86
CA LEU A 91 -8.72 -5.88 6.69
C LEU A 91 -8.30 -7.30 7.06
N GLN A 92 -7.50 -7.44 8.12
CA GLN A 92 -7.06 -8.75 8.60
C GLN A 92 -8.27 -9.66 8.86
N ARG A 93 -9.28 -9.16 9.59
CA ARG A 93 -10.46 -9.95 9.92
C ARG A 93 -11.29 -10.35 8.68
N ALA A 94 -11.40 -9.43 7.72
CA ALA A 94 -12.08 -9.72 6.46
C ALA A 94 -11.35 -10.82 5.67
N MET A 95 -10.02 -10.77 5.62
CA MET A 95 -9.22 -11.80 4.95
C MET A 95 -9.35 -13.17 5.62
N GLU A 96 -9.23 -13.24 6.94
CA GLU A 96 -9.47 -14.46 7.72
C GLU A 96 -10.84 -15.06 7.41
N SER A 97 -11.89 -14.21 7.41
CA SER A 97 -13.25 -14.67 7.13
C SER A 97 -13.46 -15.19 5.71
N VAL A 98 -12.69 -14.72 4.72
CA VAL A 98 -12.77 -15.20 3.34
C VAL A 98 -12.03 -16.53 3.17
N ILE A 99 -10.96 -16.75 3.94
CA ILE A 99 -10.18 -18.00 3.91
C ILE A 99 -10.92 -19.11 4.66
N ASP A 100 -11.61 -18.78 5.75
CA ASP A 100 -12.37 -19.73 6.57
C ASP A 100 -13.73 -20.14 5.96
N ALA A 101 -14.13 -19.56 4.83
CA ALA A 101 -15.41 -19.79 4.14
C ALA A 101 -15.35 -20.95 3.12
#